data_AF-A0A2V6X695-F1
#
_entry.id   AF-A0A2V6X695-F1
#
_cell.length_a   1.000
_cell.length_b   1.000
_cell.length_c   1.000
_cell.angle_alpha   90.00
_cell.angle_beta   90.00
_cell.angle_gamma   90.00
#
_symmetry.space_group_name_H-M   'P 1'
#
loop_
_entity.id
_entity.type
_entity.pdbx_description
1 polymer ?
#
loop_
_entity_poly.entity_id
_entity_poly.type
_entity_poly.pdbx_seq_one_letter_code
_entity_poly.pdbx_strand_id
1 'polypeptide(L)' 'MKYEAIRYELADGVATITLNRPEVHNAMNEKMREELTACFGDIAQNADVRVVVATGAGEKAFSAGADIREFVAPQVPV' A
#
# COMPACT_ATOMS: atom_id res chain seq x y z
N MET A 1 -9.44 -11.16 -0.40
CA MET A 1 -9.52 -10.15 -1.48
C MET A 1 -8.25 -10.20 -2.30
N LYS A 2 -8.28 -9.81 -3.58
CA LYS A 2 -7.05 -9.70 -4.39
C LYS A 2 -6.67 -8.23 -4.48
N TYR A 3 -5.60 -7.87 -3.77
CA TYR A 3 -4.97 -6.56 -3.88
C TYR A 3 -4.00 -6.53 -5.07
N GLU A 4 -3.84 -5.36 -5.67
CA GLU A 4 -2.95 -5.13 -6.80
C GLU A 4 -1.72 -4.31 -6.39
N ALA A 5 -1.95 -3.20 -5.67
CA ALA A 5 -0.92 -2.26 -5.26
C ALA A 5 -0.31 -2.60 -3.89
N ILE A 6 -0.92 -3.51 -3.12
CA ILE A 6 -0.34 -4.08 -1.90
C ILE A 6 -0.38 -5.62 -1.94
N ARG A 7 0.44 -6.26 -1.10
CA ARG A 7 0.34 -7.68 -0.74
C ARG A 7 0.03 -7.80 0.75
N TYR A 8 -0.79 -8.78 1.10
CA TYR A 8 -1.20 -9.05 2.47
C TYR A 8 -0.95 -10.52 2.82
N GLU A 9 -0.35 -10.76 3.97
CA GLU A 9 -0.13 -12.09 4.54
C GLU A 9 -0.44 -12.04 6.04
N LEU A 10 -1.07 -13.10 6.57
CA LEU A 10 -1.27 -13.29 8.00
C LEU A 10 -0.68 -14.63 8.41
N ALA A 11 0.34 -14.60 9.25
CA ALA A 11 1.00 -15.78 9.80
C ALA A 11 1.32 -15.56 11.28
N ASP A 12 1.01 -16.54 12.13
CA ASP A 12 1.27 -16.51 13.58
C ASP A 12 0.78 -15.24 14.30
N GLY A 13 -0.32 -14.67 13.81
CA GLY A 13 -0.91 -13.42 14.32
C GLY A 13 -0.17 -12.14 13.93
N VAL A 14 0.75 -12.21 12.97
CA VAL A 14 1.42 -11.05 12.37
C VAL A 14 0.83 -10.81 10.97
N ALA A 15 0.13 -9.70 10.82
CA ALA A 15 -0.35 -9.21 9.53
C ALA A 15 0.79 -8.42 8.86
N THR A 16 1.32 -8.93 7.76
CA THR A 16 2.34 -8.25 6.96
C THR A 16 1.71 -7.62 5.72
N ILE A 17 1.81 -6.31 5.62
CA ILE A 17 1.39 -5.51 4.46
C ILE A 17 2.64 -5.08 3.71
N THR A 18 2.75 -5.49 2.45
CA THR A 18 3.85 -5.07 1.57
C THR A 18 3.33 -4.14 0.48
N LEU A 19 3.82 -2.88 0.46
CA LEU A 19 3.57 -1.96 -0.64
C LEU A 19 4.22 -2.51 -1.92
N ASN A 20 3.47 -2.65 -3.00
CA ASN A 20 3.85 -3.48 -4.15
C ASN A 20 3.89 -2.69 -5.47
N ARG A 21 4.64 -1.59 -5.47
CA ARG A 21 4.93 -0.78 -6.67
C ARG A 21 6.44 -0.46 -6.76
N PRO A 22 7.33 -1.47 -6.73
CA PRO A 22 8.77 -1.27 -6.61
C PRO A 22 9.39 -0.45 -7.75
N GLU A 23 8.79 -0.50 -8.95
CA GLU A 23 9.19 0.25 -10.14
C GLU A 23 9.07 1.76 -10.00
N VAL A 24 8.24 2.23 -9.06
CA VAL A 24 8.12 3.65 -8.68
C VAL A 24 8.45 3.86 -7.20
N HIS A 25 9.34 3.04 -6.65
CA HIS A 25 9.80 3.13 -5.26
C HIS A 25 8.66 3.10 -4.24
N ASN A 26 7.62 2.30 -4.53
CA ASN A 26 6.42 2.14 -3.70
C ASN A 26 5.73 3.48 -3.38
N ALA A 27 5.77 4.43 -4.32
CA ALA A 27 4.97 5.65 -4.23
C ALA A 27 3.47 5.30 -4.14
N MET A 28 2.73 6.04 -3.32
CA MET A 28 1.31 5.79 -3.03
C MET A 28 0.44 6.49 -4.05
N ASN A 29 -0.26 5.71 -4.89
CA ASN A 29 -1.33 6.19 -5.76
C ASN A 29 -2.71 5.99 -5.09
N GLU A 30 -3.79 6.41 -5.76
CA GLU A 30 -5.16 6.28 -5.28
C GLU A 30 -5.54 4.83 -4.98
N LYS A 31 -5.22 3.92 -5.91
CA LYS A 31 -5.46 2.49 -5.74
C LYS A 31 -4.82 1.94 -4.45
N MET A 32 -3.55 2.27 -4.19
CA MET A 32 -2.86 1.83 -2.98
C MET A 32 -3.51 2.41 -1.72
N ARG A 33 -3.96 3.67 -1.75
CA ARG A 33 -4.66 4.30 -0.61
C ARG A 33 -5.99 3.60 -0.30
N GLU A 34 -6.77 3.27 -1.33
CA GLU A 34 -8.03 2.52 -1.20
C GLU A 34 -7.80 1.11 -0.64
N GLU A 35 -6.83 0.39 -1.19
CA GLU A 35 -6.51 -0.97 -0.76
C GLU A 35 -5.97 -1.02 0.66
N LEU A 36 -5.11 -0.07 1.05
CA LEU A 36 -4.64 0.05 2.44
C LEU A 36 -5.81 0.32 3.38
N THR A 37 -6.73 1.22 3.02
CA THR A 37 -7.91 1.53 3.85
C THR A 37 -8.78 0.30 4.06
N ALA A 38 -9.08 -0.45 2.99
CA ALA A 38 -9.83 -1.70 3.08
C ALA A 38 -9.10 -2.74 3.94
N CYS A 39 -7.80 -2.94 3.70
CA CYS A 39 -6.98 -3.92 4.41
C CYS A 39 -6.89 -3.63 5.92
N PHE A 40 -6.67 -2.37 6.31
CA PHE A 40 -6.68 -1.98 7.72
C PHE A 40 -8.06 -2.11 8.36
N GLY A 41 -9.13 -1.86 7.60
CA GLY A 41 -10.50 -2.12 8.05
C GLY A 41 -10.73 -3.60 8.39
N ASP A 42 -10.31 -4.50 7.51
CA ASP A 42 -10.39 -5.94 7.73
C ASP A 42 -9.54 -6.39 8.92
N ILE A 43 -8.30 -5.88 9.03
CA ILE A 43 -7.40 -6.16 10.15
C ILE A 43 -8.04 -5.74 11.48
N ALA A 44 -8.67 -4.56 11.54
CA ALA A 44 -9.27 -4.05 12.77
C ALA A 44 -10.42 -4.93 13.30
N GLN A 45 -11.06 -5.72 12.43
CA GLN A 45 -12.12 -6.66 12.80
C GLN A 45 -11.60 -8.10 13.02
N ASN A 46 -10.32 -8.36 12.76
CA ASN A 46 -9.76 -9.70 12.81
C ASN A 46 -9.02 -9.95 14.14
N ALA A 47 -9.65 -10.72 15.03
CA ALA A 47 -9.10 -11.07 16.35
C ALA A 47 -7.81 -11.93 16.31
N ASP A 48 -7.51 -12.58 15.18
CA ASP A 48 -6.27 -13.35 15.02
C ASP A 48 -5.06 -12.44 14.82
N VAL A 49 -5.26 -11.18 14.41
CA VAL A 49 -4.16 -10.22 14.21
C VAL A 49 -3.75 -9.59 15.54
N ARG A 50 -2.48 -9.75 15.89
CA ARG A 50 -1.87 -9.20 17.11
C ARG A 50 -0.90 -8.06 16.83
N VAL A 51 -0.25 -8.10 15.67
CA VAL A 51 0.76 -7.12 15.23
C VAL A 51 0.59 -6.87 13.74
N VAL A 52 0.80 -5.62 13.31
CA VAL A 52 0.89 -5.27 11.88
C VAL A 52 2.31 -4.83 11.55
N VAL A 53 2.89 -5.39 10.50
CA VAL A 53 4.15 -4.96 9.88
C VAL A 53 3.84 -4.36 8.52
N ALA A 54 4.27 -3.12 8.30
CA ALA A 54 4.22 -2.48 6.99
C ALA A 54 5.64 -2.42 6.40
N THR A 55 5.81 -2.90 5.17
CA THR A 55 7.09 -2.88 4.45
C THR A 55 6.91 -2.57 2.96
N GLY A 56 8.00 -2.34 2.24
CA GLY A 56 8.00 -2.10 0.79
C GLY A 56 8.53 -3.31 0.02
N ALA A 57 7.99 -3.57 -1.17
CA ALA A 57 8.55 -4.56 -2.08
C ALA A 57 9.89 -4.09 -2.65
N GLY A 58 10.79 -5.05 -2.90
CA GLY A 58 12.13 -4.79 -3.39
C GLY A 58 13.07 -4.27 -2.29
N GLU A 59 14.26 -3.83 -2.71
CA GLU A 59 15.36 -3.48 -1.78
C GLU A 59 15.67 -1.98 -1.73
N LYS A 60 15.01 -1.18 -2.59
CA LYS A 60 15.38 0.24 -2.79
C LYS A 60 14.74 1.19 -1.80
N ALA A 61 13.46 0.98 -1.46
CA ALA A 61 12.68 1.91 -0.66
C ALA A 61 11.49 1.22 0.00
N PHE A 62 11.17 1.66 1.23
CA PHE A 62 9.86 1.39 1.83
C PHE A 62 8.75 2.05 1.01
N SER A 63 8.78 3.38 0.90
CA SER A 63 7.90 4.20 0.05
C SER A 63 8.57 5.55 -0.22
N ALA A 64 8.41 6.06 -1.44
CA ALA A 64 8.83 7.41 -1.83
C ALA A 64 7.80 8.51 -1.46
N GLY A 65 6.71 8.17 -0.76
CA GLY A 65 5.63 9.09 -0.42
C GLY A 65 4.50 9.07 -1.45
N ALA A 66 3.83 10.21 -1.66
CA ALA A 66 2.73 10.31 -2.63
C ALA A 66 3.25 10.21 -4.08
N ASP A 67 2.48 9.54 -4.95
CA ASP A 67 2.77 9.52 -6.38
C ASP A 67 2.36 10.87 -7.00
N ILE A 68 3.32 11.80 -7.07
CA ILE A 68 3.08 13.17 -7.56
C ILE A 68 2.52 13.19 -9.00
N ARG A 69 2.73 12.13 -9.77
CA ARG A 69 2.23 11.99 -11.15
C ARG A 69 0.69 12.00 -11.20
N GLU A 70 0.01 11.62 -10.13
CA GLU A 70 -1.46 11.72 -10.03
C GLU A 70 -1.96 13.17 -10.01
N PHE A 71 -1.12 14.11 -9.57
CA PHE A 71 -1.49 15.51 -9.35
C PHE A 71 -1.10 16.42 -10.52
N VAL A 72 -0.40 15.89 -11.53
CA VAL A 72 0.00 16.64 -12.72
C VAL A 72 -1.11 16.50 -13.77
N ALA A 73 -2.20 17.26 -13.60
CA ALA A 73 -3.17 17.44 -14.66
C ALA A 73 -2.48 18.09 -15.88
N PRO A 74 -2.88 17.77 -17.13
CA PRO A 74 -2.43 18.53 -18.29
C PRO A 74 -2.79 20.01 -18.07
N GLN A 75 -1.81 20.90 -18.20
CA GLN A 75 -2.09 22.33 -18.19
C GLN A 75 -3.03 22.61 -19.37
N VAL A 76 -4.26 23.02 -19.08
CA VAL A 76 -5.12 23.64 -20.09
C VAL A 76 -4.42 24.94 -20.46
N PRO A 77 -3.97 25.12 -21.71
CA PRO A 77 -3.44 26.41 -22.12
C PRO A 77 -4.55 27.43 -21.96
N VAL A 78 -4.29 28.50 -21.19
CA VAL A 78 -5.11 29.71 -21.20
C VAL A 78 -4.92 30.48 -22.51
#